data_AF-H3RA65-F1
#
_entry.id   AF-H3RA65-F1
#
_cell.length_a   1.000
_cell.length_b   1.000
_cell.length_c   1.000
_cell.angle_alpha   90.00
_cell.angle_beta   90.00
_cell.angle_gamma   90.00
#
_symmetry.space_group_name_H-M   'P 1'
#
loop_
_entity.id
_entity.type
_entity.pdbx_description
1 polymer ?
#
loop_
_entity_poly.entity_id
_entity_poly.type
_entity_poly.pdbx_seq_one_letter_code
_entity_poly.pdbx_strand_id
1 'polypeptide(L)'
;MYNPASGENDIVRDHAVYIKAYDQVEVVENYFSGWPADASGQLKFRNARGLVFAGNYLKSISFDARPYDDLAVQWRIMQDTFIFNNYLNDGMISYWSNIYDTPEKHITVSKYLVFSNLFINRSEDSQLIGSPGPGVTLFPDAFHCAENRFADSGKRVVVAGVIAEIPLPAIIDLLPDYALPYLNLQPIMPAV
;
A
#
# COMPACT_ATOMS: atom_id res chain seq x y z
N MET A 1 16.29 21.05 2.40
CA MET A 1 15.90 22.35 1.79
C MET A 1 16.57 23.43 2.62
N TYR A 2 17.03 24.51 1.97
CA TYR A 2 17.71 25.59 2.67
C TYR A 2 16.74 26.30 3.62
N ASN A 3 17.15 26.44 4.87
CA ASN A 3 16.43 27.19 5.88
C ASN A 3 17.09 28.55 6.06
N PRO A 4 16.45 29.64 5.61
CA PRO A 4 17.01 30.97 5.74
C PRO A 4 17.10 31.45 7.20
N ALA A 5 16.39 30.81 8.14
CA ALA A 5 16.43 31.18 9.55
C ALA A 5 17.65 30.59 10.29
N SER A 6 18.10 29.40 9.92
CA SER A 6 19.29 28.76 10.50
C SER A 6 20.55 28.92 9.64
N GLY A 7 20.39 29.25 8.36
CA GLY A 7 21.50 29.28 7.40
C GLY A 7 21.98 27.90 6.97
N GLU A 8 21.25 26.85 7.34
CA GLU A 8 21.62 25.45 7.10
C GLU A 8 20.64 24.75 6.16
N ASN A 9 21.04 23.59 5.64
CA ASN A 9 20.15 22.69 4.89
C ASN A 9 19.42 21.73 5.85
N ASP A 10 18.67 22.27 6.81
CA ASP A 10 18.06 21.50 7.90
C ASP A 10 16.55 21.17 7.70
N ILE A 11 15.90 21.71 6.67
CA ILE A 11 14.51 21.36 6.36
C ILE A 11 14.48 20.06 5.56
N VAL A 12 13.99 18.99 6.18
CA VAL A 12 13.81 17.68 5.56
C VAL A 12 12.36 17.49 5.12
N ARG A 13 12.16 16.72 4.05
CA ARG A 13 10.82 16.18 3.72
C ARG A 13 10.60 14.95 4.59
N ASP A 14 9.55 14.98 5.38
CA ASP A 14 9.06 13.83 6.16
C ASP A 14 7.69 13.43 5.58
N HIS A 15 7.49 12.14 5.34
CA HIS A 15 6.32 11.43 4.80
C HIS A 15 5.48 12.16 3.73
N ALA A 16 5.36 11.59 2.53
CA ALA A 16 4.46 12.17 1.52
C ALA A 16 2.98 12.13 1.95
N VAL A 17 2.58 11.03 2.61
CA VAL A 17 1.28 10.88 3.27
C VAL A 17 1.52 10.20 4.60
N TYR A 18 0.88 10.72 5.65
CA TYR A 18 0.86 10.10 6.96
C TYR A 18 -0.53 10.25 7.56
N ILE A 19 -1.32 9.18 7.52
CA ILE A 19 -2.68 9.19 8.04
C ILE A 19 -2.95 7.97 8.94
N LYS A 20 -3.75 8.18 9.99
CA LYS A 20 -4.03 7.20 11.06
C LYS A 20 -5.49 7.33 11.51
N ALA A 21 -6.14 6.22 11.86
CA ALA A 21 -7.49 6.19 12.47
C ALA A 21 -8.57 6.91 11.65
N TYR A 22 -8.80 6.40 10.44
CA TYR A 22 -9.83 6.89 9.51
C TYR A 22 -10.82 5.77 9.15
N ASP A 23 -12.03 6.17 8.74
CA ASP A 23 -13.11 5.25 8.35
C ASP A 23 -13.28 5.10 6.83
N GLN A 24 -12.96 6.14 6.06
CA GLN A 24 -13.03 6.12 4.60
C GLN A 24 -12.08 7.17 4.04
N VAL A 25 -11.14 6.75 3.18
CA VAL A 25 -10.22 7.65 2.48
C VAL A 25 -10.05 7.17 1.05
N GLU A 26 -10.10 8.13 0.13
CA GLU A 26 -9.86 7.91 -1.30
C GLU A 26 -8.60 8.67 -1.69
N VAL A 27 -7.61 7.95 -2.19
CA VAL A 27 -6.40 8.51 -2.79
C VAL A 27 -6.39 8.02 -4.23
N VAL A 28 -6.97 8.85 -5.11
CA VAL A 28 -7.21 8.48 -6.50
C VAL A 28 -6.55 9.45 -7.46
N GLU A 29 -5.91 8.92 -8.50
CA GLU A 29 -5.28 9.72 -9.57
C GLU A 29 -4.33 10.83 -9.04
N ASN A 30 -3.42 10.47 -8.13
CA ASN A 30 -2.38 11.37 -7.63
C ASN A 30 -1.00 11.02 -8.18
N TYR A 31 -0.10 12.00 -8.19
CA TYR A 31 1.32 11.81 -8.50
C TYR A 31 2.20 12.10 -7.28
N PHE A 32 2.88 11.07 -6.77
CA PHE A 32 3.80 11.16 -5.64
C PHE A 32 5.27 11.03 -6.10
N SER A 33 6.08 12.05 -5.85
CA SER A 33 7.52 12.05 -6.18
C SER A 33 8.33 13.07 -5.38
N GLY A 34 9.64 12.81 -5.21
CA GLY A 34 10.56 13.79 -4.61
C GLY A 34 10.72 13.71 -3.09
N TRP A 35 10.10 12.71 -2.45
CA TRP A 35 10.39 12.32 -1.06
C TRP A 35 11.54 11.30 -1.01
N PRO A 36 12.21 11.17 0.15
CA PRO A 36 13.20 10.11 0.35
C PRO A 36 12.64 8.72 -0.01
N ALA A 37 13.44 7.89 -0.68
CA ALA A 37 13.03 6.54 -1.06
C ALA A 37 13.05 5.56 0.13
N ASP A 38 13.43 6.01 1.33
CA ASP A 38 13.47 5.22 2.55
C ASP A 38 12.21 5.43 3.41
N ALA A 39 12.18 4.79 4.59
CA ALA A 39 11.04 4.82 5.50
C ALA A 39 10.60 6.23 5.94
N SER A 40 11.43 7.26 5.79
CA SER A 40 11.05 8.64 6.11
C SER A 40 10.16 9.28 5.05
N GLY A 41 10.23 8.86 3.79
CA GLY A 41 9.51 9.52 2.70
C GLY A 41 8.22 8.86 2.25
N GLN A 42 7.96 7.61 2.66
CA GLN A 42 6.85 6.79 2.14
C GLN A 42 5.44 7.29 2.47
N LEU A 43 4.45 6.73 1.77
CA LEU A 43 3.03 6.91 2.02
C LEU A 43 2.57 5.94 3.12
N LYS A 44 2.28 6.44 4.31
CA LYS A 44 1.93 5.62 5.48
C LYS A 44 0.44 5.70 5.81
N PHE A 45 -0.20 4.54 5.77
CA PHE A 45 -1.61 4.34 6.11
C PHE A 45 -1.70 3.45 7.34
N ARG A 46 -2.35 3.92 8.41
CA ARG A 46 -2.29 3.25 9.71
C ARG A 46 -3.66 3.06 10.34
N ASN A 47 -3.90 1.86 10.89
CA ASN A 47 -4.96 1.62 11.87
C ASN A 47 -6.34 2.11 11.42
N ALA A 48 -6.87 1.56 10.34
CA ALA A 48 -7.99 2.19 9.66
C ALA A 48 -8.81 1.21 8.84
N ARG A 49 -9.91 1.73 8.28
CA ARG A 49 -10.75 1.03 7.32
C ARG A 49 -11.09 1.91 6.11
N GLY A 50 -11.55 1.28 5.04
CA GLY A 50 -12.15 2.00 3.91
C GLY A 50 -11.17 2.77 3.03
N LEU A 51 -9.96 2.25 2.81
CA LEU A 51 -9.00 2.87 1.90
C LEU A 51 -9.21 2.41 0.46
N VAL A 52 -9.44 3.37 -0.44
CA VAL A 52 -9.30 3.18 -1.89
C VAL A 52 -8.05 3.92 -2.35
N PHE A 53 -7.03 3.18 -2.77
CA PHE A 53 -5.79 3.71 -3.32
C PHE A 53 -5.67 3.29 -4.79
N ALA A 54 -6.18 4.12 -5.71
CA ALA A 54 -6.38 3.72 -7.10
C ALA A 54 -5.89 4.72 -8.14
N GLY A 55 -5.33 4.25 -9.26
CA GLY A 55 -4.96 5.14 -10.37
C GLY A 55 -3.80 6.10 -10.07
N ASN A 56 -3.01 5.86 -9.02
CA ASN A 56 -1.91 6.77 -8.65
C ASN A 56 -0.61 6.44 -9.39
N TYR A 57 0.26 7.43 -9.52
CA TYR A 57 1.65 7.29 -9.93
C TYR A 57 2.60 7.49 -8.75
N LEU A 58 3.40 6.49 -8.44
CA LEU A 58 4.43 6.54 -7.40
C LEU A 58 5.81 6.49 -8.06
N LYS A 59 6.61 7.55 -7.90
CA LYS A 59 7.98 7.61 -8.41
C LYS A 59 8.99 7.66 -7.27
N SER A 60 9.76 6.58 -7.15
CA SER A 60 10.78 6.35 -6.11
C SER A 60 10.22 6.50 -4.70
N ILE A 61 8.96 6.11 -4.52
CA ILE A 61 8.21 6.14 -3.27
C ILE A 61 7.29 4.92 -3.21
N SER A 62 6.97 4.46 -2.01
CA SER A 62 6.23 3.22 -1.74
C SER A 62 4.98 3.47 -0.92
N PHE A 63 4.02 2.58 -1.10
CA PHE A 63 2.84 2.46 -0.26
C PHE A 63 3.18 1.56 0.94
N ASP A 64 2.85 2.01 2.15
CA ASP A 64 3.14 1.28 3.39
C ASP A 64 1.93 1.27 4.34
N ALA A 65 1.23 0.14 4.40
CA ALA A 65 0.23 -0.13 5.43
C ALA A 65 0.96 -0.50 6.74
N ARG A 66 0.86 0.39 7.74
CA ARG A 66 1.54 0.22 9.03
C ARG A 66 0.63 0.37 10.23
N PRO A 67 -0.23 -0.60 10.55
CA PRO A 67 -0.99 -0.57 11.78
C PRO A 67 -0.10 -0.81 13.03
N TYR A 68 -0.49 -0.17 14.14
CA TYR A 68 0.16 -0.25 15.44
C TYR A 68 -0.82 -0.66 16.54
N ASP A 69 -0.32 -1.29 17.58
CA ASP A 69 -1.08 -1.69 18.79
C ASP A 69 -1.24 -0.57 19.84
N ASP A 70 -0.67 0.61 19.59
CA ASP A 70 -0.63 1.76 20.49
C ASP A 70 -1.96 2.55 20.56
N LEU A 71 -2.94 2.16 19.74
CA LEU A 71 -4.27 2.73 19.75
C LEU A 71 -5.25 1.95 20.62
N ALA A 72 -6.37 2.63 20.89
CA ALA A 72 -7.56 2.02 21.45
C ALA A 72 -8.01 0.81 20.60
N VAL A 73 -8.58 -0.20 21.25
CA VAL A 73 -8.84 -1.53 20.67
C VAL A 73 -9.65 -1.46 19.37
N GLN A 74 -10.62 -0.55 19.28
CA GLN A 74 -11.46 -0.37 18.08
C GLN A 74 -10.68 0.08 16.84
N TRP A 75 -9.48 0.62 17.00
CA TRP A 75 -8.60 1.08 15.93
C TRP A 75 -7.43 0.12 15.67
N ARG A 76 -7.33 -1.02 16.37
CA ARG A 76 -6.33 -2.05 16.09
C ARG A 76 -6.74 -2.90 14.90
N ILE A 77 -6.94 -2.22 13.77
CA ILE A 77 -7.52 -2.79 12.56
C ILE A 77 -6.75 -2.35 11.31
N MET A 78 -6.81 -3.16 10.26
CA MET A 78 -6.52 -2.73 8.89
C MET A 78 -7.54 -3.42 7.98
N GLN A 79 -8.66 -2.75 7.74
CA GLN A 79 -9.81 -3.35 7.06
C GLN A 79 -10.05 -2.65 5.73
N ASP A 80 -10.59 -3.37 4.75
CA ASP A 80 -11.06 -2.81 3.48
C ASP A 80 -10.02 -1.87 2.86
N THR A 81 -8.84 -2.42 2.61
CA THR A 81 -7.70 -1.70 2.03
C THR A 81 -7.50 -2.19 0.61
N PHE A 82 -7.82 -1.33 -0.35
CA PHE A 82 -7.84 -1.68 -1.77
C PHE A 82 -6.79 -0.85 -2.51
N ILE A 83 -5.84 -1.53 -3.14
CA ILE A 83 -4.71 -0.90 -3.83
C ILE A 83 -4.65 -1.42 -5.25
N PHE A 84 -5.09 -0.62 -6.23
CA PHE A 84 -5.23 -1.11 -7.60
C PHE A 84 -5.06 -0.07 -8.71
N ASN A 85 -4.76 -0.56 -9.91
CA ASN A 85 -4.54 0.28 -11.10
C ASN A 85 -3.50 1.39 -10.89
N ASN A 86 -2.53 1.21 -9.97
CA ASN A 86 -1.46 2.18 -9.76
C ASN A 86 -0.26 1.86 -10.66
N TYR A 87 0.53 2.88 -10.99
CA TYR A 87 1.80 2.75 -11.69
C TYR A 87 2.94 3.07 -10.71
N LEU A 88 3.84 2.12 -10.48
CA LEU A 88 4.92 2.23 -9.50
C LEU A 88 6.27 2.16 -10.21
N ASN A 89 6.99 3.28 -10.21
CA ASN A 89 8.34 3.38 -10.71
C ASN A 89 9.29 3.42 -9.50
N ASP A 90 10.11 2.38 -9.33
CA ASP A 90 10.96 2.19 -8.15
C ASP A 90 10.24 2.11 -6.79
N GLY A 91 8.92 1.91 -6.79
CA GLY A 91 8.11 1.75 -5.58
C GLY A 91 7.83 0.29 -5.20
N MET A 92 7.31 0.09 -3.99
CA MET A 92 6.73 -1.19 -3.54
C MET A 92 5.41 -0.95 -2.79
N ILE A 93 4.70 -2.05 -2.52
CA ILE A 93 3.49 -2.08 -1.69
C ILE A 93 3.77 -3.01 -0.50
N SER A 94 3.76 -2.48 0.72
CA SER A 94 4.02 -3.28 1.92
C SER A 94 2.90 -3.18 2.95
N TYR A 95 2.70 -4.28 3.65
CA TYR A 95 2.05 -4.32 4.95
C TYR A 95 3.08 -4.71 6.01
N TRP A 96 3.13 -3.94 7.10
CA TRP A 96 3.94 -4.27 8.27
C TRP A 96 3.19 -3.90 9.56
N SER A 97 3.17 -4.80 10.54
CA SER A 97 2.65 -4.53 11.88
C SER A 97 3.81 -4.42 12.87
N ASN A 98 3.65 -3.60 13.90
CA ASN A 98 4.63 -3.51 14.99
C ASN A 98 4.55 -4.66 16.00
N ILE A 99 3.58 -5.56 15.82
CA ILE A 99 3.37 -6.73 16.67
C ILE A 99 3.23 -8.01 15.85
N TYR A 100 3.53 -9.13 16.50
CA TYR A 100 3.08 -10.45 16.07
C TYR A 100 1.74 -10.72 16.73
N ASP A 101 0.77 -11.20 15.95
CA ASP A 101 -0.57 -11.41 16.46
C ASP A 101 -0.58 -12.56 17.48
N THR A 102 -1.21 -12.33 18.62
CA THR A 102 -1.64 -13.36 19.58
C THR A 102 -3.15 -13.26 19.78
N PRO A 103 -3.82 -14.30 20.33
CA PRO A 103 -5.24 -14.23 20.63
C PRO A 103 -5.62 -13.02 21.51
N GLU A 104 -4.71 -12.58 22.39
CA GLU A 104 -4.89 -11.47 23.32
C GLU A 104 -4.57 -10.11 22.70
N LYS A 105 -3.70 -10.06 21.68
CA LYS A 105 -3.19 -8.82 21.13
C LYS A 105 -2.83 -8.99 19.65
N HIS A 106 -3.62 -8.38 18.79
CA HIS A 106 -3.47 -8.48 17.34
C HIS A 106 -3.92 -7.20 16.64
N ILE A 107 -3.57 -7.10 15.36
CA ILE A 107 -4.24 -6.20 14.42
C ILE A 107 -5.25 -7.01 13.63
N THR A 108 -6.54 -6.66 13.71
CA THR A 108 -7.57 -7.33 12.91
C THR A 108 -7.46 -6.87 11.46
N VAL A 109 -7.15 -7.80 10.55
CA VAL A 109 -7.08 -7.52 9.11
C VAL A 109 -8.26 -8.18 8.40
N SER A 110 -8.88 -7.45 7.47
CA SER A 110 -9.85 -8.03 6.55
C SER A 110 -9.80 -7.31 5.22
N LYS A 111 -9.86 -8.06 4.11
CA LYS A 111 -9.87 -7.51 2.74
C LYS A 111 -8.74 -6.52 2.47
N TYR A 112 -7.50 -6.97 2.63
CA TYR A 112 -6.32 -6.30 2.12
C TYR A 112 -6.06 -6.79 0.69
N LEU A 113 -6.52 -6.02 -0.29
CA LEU A 113 -6.56 -6.42 -1.70
C LEU A 113 -5.59 -5.58 -2.53
N VAL A 114 -4.65 -6.23 -3.22
CA VAL A 114 -3.67 -5.57 -4.10
C VAL A 114 -3.78 -6.14 -5.50
N PHE A 115 -4.25 -5.37 -6.48
CA PHE A 115 -4.50 -5.94 -7.81
C PHE A 115 -4.31 -4.99 -8.97
N SER A 116 -3.99 -5.53 -10.16
CA SER A 116 -3.87 -4.75 -11.40
C SER A 116 -2.91 -3.55 -11.33
N ASN A 117 -1.91 -3.58 -10.44
CA ASN A 117 -0.87 -2.55 -10.39
C ASN A 117 0.26 -2.89 -11.38
N LEU A 118 0.89 -1.84 -11.90
CA LEU A 118 2.02 -1.93 -12.84
C LEU A 118 3.30 -1.44 -12.18
N PHE A 119 4.39 -2.20 -12.33
CA PHE A 119 5.70 -1.90 -11.75
C PHE A 119 6.76 -1.71 -12.84
N ILE A 120 7.68 -0.75 -12.65
CA ILE A 120 8.80 -0.50 -13.57
C ILE A 120 10.08 -0.13 -12.79
N ASN A 121 11.22 -0.26 -13.46
CA ASN A 121 12.58 0.07 -12.97
C ASN A 121 13.06 -0.80 -11.80
N ARG A 122 12.41 -1.93 -11.57
CA ARG A 122 12.79 -2.92 -10.56
C ARG A 122 13.25 -4.21 -11.22
N SER A 123 14.15 -4.94 -10.56
CA SER A 123 14.48 -6.30 -10.99
C SER A 123 13.23 -7.18 -10.91
N GLU A 124 13.02 -8.03 -11.92
CA GLU A 124 11.89 -8.95 -11.98
C GLU A 124 11.86 -9.95 -10.82
N ASP A 125 13.02 -10.21 -10.20
CA ASP A 125 13.16 -11.10 -9.03
C ASP A 125 12.87 -10.38 -7.70
N SER A 126 12.60 -9.08 -7.73
CA SER A 126 12.34 -8.30 -6.51
C SER A 126 10.98 -8.66 -5.91
N GLN A 127 10.93 -8.86 -4.60
CA GLN A 127 9.68 -8.86 -3.85
C GLN A 127 9.14 -7.42 -3.81
N LEU A 128 8.05 -7.15 -4.54
CA LEU A 128 7.47 -5.80 -4.69
C LEU A 128 6.14 -5.62 -3.96
N ILE A 129 5.51 -6.73 -3.58
CA ILE A 129 4.32 -6.73 -2.75
C ILE A 129 4.60 -7.63 -1.55
N GLY A 130 4.47 -7.08 -0.34
CA GLY A 130 4.84 -7.79 0.89
C GLY A 130 3.78 -7.72 1.97
N SER A 131 3.67 -8.80 2.72
CA SER A 131 2.90 -8.92 3.96
C SER A 131 3.74 -9.67 5.02
N PRO A 132 3.24 -9.83 6.25
CA PRO A 132 3.91 -10.65 7.25
C PRO A 132 4.03 -12.11 6.79
N GLY A 133 5.01 -12.83 7.33
CA GLY A 133 5.19 -14.25 7.06
C GLY A 133 4.12 -15.13 7.74
N PRO A 134 4.04 -16.42 7.37
CA PRO A 134 3.18 -17.38 8.07
C PRO A 134 3.45 -17.41 9.57
N GLY A 135 2.39 -17.47 10.38
CA GLY A 135 2.48 -17.49 11.85
C GLY A 135 2.75 -16.13 12.50
N VAL A 136 2.90 -15.05 11.72
CA VAL A 136 3.04 -13.67 12.24
C VAL A 136 1.67 -12.99 12.42
N THR A 137 0.71 -13.31 11.55
CA THR A 137 -0.67 -12.80 11.65
C THR A 137 -1.67 -13.93 11.89
N LEU A 138 -2.74 -13.62 12.63
CA LEU A 138 -3.90 -14.51 12.80
C LEU A 138 -4.88 -14.44 11.63
N PHE A 139 -4.68 -13.53 10.67
CA PHE A 139 -5.60 -13.27 9.56
C PHE A 139 -4.94 -13.50 8.19
N PRO A 140 -4.31 -14.65 7.91
CA PRO A 140 -3.63 -14.88 6.64
C PRO A 140 -4.59 -14.79 5.44
N ASP A 141 -5.83 -15.24 5.62
CA ASP A 141 -6.86 -15.23 4.57
C ASP A 141 -7.42 -13.83 4.27
N ALA A 142 -6.94 -12.78 4.95
CA ALA A 142 -7.34 -11.41 4.67
C ALA A 142 -6.55 -10.78 3.50
N PHE A 143 -5.45 -11.40 3.08
CA PHE A 143 -4.51 -10.83 2.11
C PHE A 143 -4.63 -11.51 0.75
N HIS A 144 -5.05 -10.75 -0.26
CA HIS A 144 -5.18 -11.26 -1.62
C HIS A 144 -4.54 -10.34 -2.64
N CYS A 145 -4.03 -10.94 -3.71
CA CYS A 145 -3.58 -10.23 -4.88
C CYS A 145 -4.06 -10.86 -6.19
N ALA A 146 -4.09 -10.07 -7.25
CA ALA A 146 -4.37 -10.54 -8.60
C ALA A 146 -3.70 -9.63 -9.62
N GLU A 147 -3.10 -10.20 -10.66
CA GLU A 147 -2.79 -9.46 -11.89
C GLU A 147 -1.87 -8.23 -11.71
N ASN A 148 -1.04 -8.22 -10.66
CA ASN A 148 0.03 -7.22 -10.51
C ASN A 148 1.22 -7.59 -11.38
N ARG A 149 1.67 -6.69 -12.25
CA ARG A 149 2.60 -7.01 -13.34
C ARG A 149 3.70 -5.98 -13.52
N PHE A 150 4.80 -6.41 -14.11
CA PHE A 150 5.81 -5.51 -14.66
C PHE A 150 5.27 -4.86 -15.94
N ALA A 151 5.43 -3.54 -16.06
CA ALA A 151 4.87 -2.76 -17.16
C ALA A 151 5.54 -3.05 -18.51
N ASP A 152 6.83 -3.38 -18.49
CA ASP A 152 7.67 -3.65 -19.65
C ASP A 152 7.54 -5.09 -20.16
N SER A 153 7.52 -6.08 -19.27
CA SER A 153 7.48 -7.49 -19.64
C SER A 153 6.10 -8.14 -19.52
N GLY A 154 5.18 -7.53 -18.79
CA GLY A 154 3.87 -8.10 -18.47
C GLY A 154 3.93 -9.29 -17.51
N LYS A 155 5.11 -9.68 -17.02
CA LYS A 155 5.25 -10.78 -16.05
C LYS A 155 4.62 -10.39 -14.72
N ARG A 156 4.14 -11.39 -13.97
CA ARG A 156 3.63 -11.17 -12.61
C ARG A 156 4.78 -10.78 -11.67
N VAL A 157 4.52 -9.83 -10.78
CA VAL A 157 5.50 -9.42 -9.77
C VAL A 157 5.63 -10.48 -8.69
N VAL A 158 6.80 -10.54 -8.05
CA VAL A 158 7.03 -11.44 -6.92
C VAL A 158 6.34 -10.87 -5.67
N VAL A 159 5.53 -11.72 -5.04
CA VAL A 159 4.76 -11.42 -3.83
C VAL A 159 5.33 -12.23 -2.65
N ALA A 160 5.38 -11.63 -1.47
CA ALA A 160 5.94 -12.23 -0.26
C ALA A 160 4.95 -12.25 0.92
N GLY A 161 5.19 -13.18 1.85
CA GLY A 161 4.39 -13.35 3.06
C GLY A 161 3.18 -14.26 2.85
N VAL A 162 2.04 -13.90 3.44
CA VAL A 162 0.79 -14.68 3.41
C VAL A 162 -0.18 -14.28 2.29
N ILE A 163 0.18 -13.32 1.43
CA ILE A 163 -0.71 -12.85 0.35
C ILE A 163 -0.97 -13.98 -0.66
N ALA A 164 -2.24 -14.31 -0.86
CA ALA A 164 -2.65 -15.32 -1.83
C ALA A 164 -3.03 -14.70 -3.18
N GLU A 165 -2.46 -15.20 -4.27
CA GLU A 165 -2.91 -14.87 -5.63
C GLU A 165 -4.24 -15.58 -5.91
N ILE A 166 -5.29 -14.83 -6.25
CA ILE A 166 -6.59 -15.37 -6.64
C ILE A 166 -7.03 -14.75 -7.98
N PRO A 167 -8.03 -15.33 -8.69
CA PRO A 167 -8.51 -14.76 -9.95
C PRO A 167 -9.06 -13.34 -9.76
N LEU A 168 -8.78 -12.45 -10.72
CA LEU A 168 -9.24 -11.06 -10.68
C LEU A 168 -10.76 -10.92 -10.45
N PRO A 169 -11.66 -11.70 -11.10
CA PRO A 169 -13.09 -11.64 -10.80
C PRO A 169 -13.41 -11.91 -9.33
N ALA A 170 -12.70 -12.86 -8.70
CA ALA A 170 -12.89 -13.17 -7.28
C ALA A 170 -12.43 -12.03 -6.36
N ILE A 171 -11.37 -11.29 -6.72
CA ILE A 171 -11.01 -10.05 -5.99
C ILE A 171 -12.08 -8.99 -6.15
N ILE A 172 -12.59 -8.79 -7.37
CA ILE A 172 -13.61 -7.78 -7.66
C ILE A 172 -14.89 -8.07 -6.86
N ASP A 173 -15.30 -9.33 -6.73
CA ASP A 173 -16.47 -9.74 -5.95
C ASP A 173 -16.33 -9.47 -4.44
N LEU A 174 -15.09 -9.28 -3.93
CA LEU A 174 -14.85 -8.91 -2.53
C LEU A 174 -15.00 -7.40 -2.27
N LEU A 175 -14.96 -6.59 -3.32
CA LEU A 175 -15.03 -5.13 -3.20
C LEU A 175 -16.43 -4.68 -2.78
N PRO A 176 -16.53 -3.72 -1.84
CA PRO A 176 -17.78 -3.08 -1.52
C PRO A 176 -18.22 -2.10 -2.61
N ASP A 177 -19.51 -1.77 -2.65
CA ASP A 177 -20.11 -0.88 -3.66
C ASP A 177 -19.38 0.45 -3.83
N TYR A 178 -18.85 1.02 -2.73
CA TYR A 178 -18.14 2.30 -2.78
C TYR A 178 -16.80 2.21 -3.54
N ALA A 179 -16.20 1.03 -3.67
CA ALA A 179 -14.92 0.86 -4.35
C ALA A 179 -15.09 0.58 -5.86
N LEU A 180 -16.25 0.05 -6.27
CA LEU A 180 -16.53 -0.33 -7.66
C LEU A 180 -16.41 0.81 -8.68
N PRO A 181 -16.83 2.07 -8.40
CA PRO A 181 -16.71 3.18 -9.34
C PRO A 181 -15.27 3.44 -9.82
N TYR A 182 -14.28 3.08 -9.00
CA TYR A 182 -12.87 3.34 -9.29
C TYR A 182 -12.19 2.27 -10.15
N LEU A 183 -12.84 1.12 -10.41
CA LEU A 183 -12.24 -0.01 -11.14
C LEU A 183 -11.75 0.34 -12.57
N ASN A 184 -12.34 1.36 -13.18
CA ASN A 184 -11.99 1.79 -14.53
C ASN A 184 -10.92 2.88 -14.56
N LEU A 185 -10.50 3.41 -13.39
CA LEU A 185 -9.46 4.42 -13.32
C LEU A 185 -8.16 3.90 -13.95
N GLN A 186 -7.52 4.77 -14.71
CA GLN A 186 -6.19 4.51 -15.26
C GLN A 186 -5.16 5.22 -14.39
N PRO A 187 -3.96 4.67 -14.22
CA PRO A 187 -2.91 5.37 -13.52
C PRO A 187 -2.56 6.67 -14.21
N ILE A 188 -2.23 7.71 -13.43
CA ILE A 188 -1.44 8.81 -13.96
C ILE A 188 -0.15 8.23 -14.56
N MET A 189 0.12 8.56 -15.81
CA MET A 189 1.35 8.16 -16.49
C MET A 189 2.36 9.32 -16.41
N PRO A 190 3.68 9.04 -16.29
CA PRO A 190 4.69 10.09 -16.39
C PRO A 190 4.55 10.82 -17.74
N ALA A 191 4.73 12.14 -17.73
CA ALA A 191 4.88 12.89 -18.97
C ALA A 191 6.11 12.35 -19.73
N VAL A 192 5.90 12.08 -21.02
CA VAL A 192 6.91 11.54 -21.95
C VAL A 192 7.97 12.59 -22.26
#